data_AF-K3X8L9-F1
#
_entry.id   AF-K3X8L9-F1
#
_cell.length_a   1.000
_cell.length_b   1.000
_cell.length_c   1.000
_cell.angle_alpha   90.00
_cell.angle_beta   90.00
_cell.angle_gamma   90.00
#
_symmetry.space_group_name_H-M   'P 1'
#
loop_
_entity.id
_entity.type
_entity.pdbx_description
1 polymer ?
#
loop_
_entity_poly.entity_id
_entity_poly.type
_entity_poly.pdbx_seq_one_letter_code
_entity_poly.pdbx_strand_id
1 'polypeptide(L)'
;MTSKHLKAELSLPVSDCTIRRELHNAPYMRWGKRVKTSKLTARHRQTRRNWPRKVIRERVDWNNVVFSDKKKFNLDGPDGAQHY
;
A
#
# COMPACT_ATOMS: atom_id res chain seq x y z
N MET A 1 2.54 12.41 2.58
CA MET A 1 3.19 13.65 2.10
C MET A 1 2.16 14.77 2.16
N THR A 2 2.50 15.90 2.78
CA THR A 2 1.61 17.08 2.84
C THR A 2 2.06 18.12 1.82
N SER A 3 1.18 19.03 1.44
CA SER A 3 1.49 20.14 0.51
C SER A 3 2.62 21.04 1.02
N LYS A 4 2.74 21.21 2.35
CA LYS A 4 3.88 21.90 2.98
C LYS A 4 5.21 21.17 2.78
N HIS A 5 5.18 19.85 2.91
CA HIS A 5 6.37 19.02 2.68
C HIS A 5 6.79 19.08 1.22
N LEU A 6 5.83 18.96 0.29
CA LEU A 6 6.08 19.09 -1.15
C LEU A 6 6.66 20.46 -1.52
N LYS A 7 6.14 21.54 -0.92
CA LYS A 7 6.65 22.90 -1.12
C LYS A 7 8.13 23.00 -0.71
N ALA A 8 8.49 22.44 0.45
CA ALA A 8 9.86 22.49 0.97
C ALA A 8 10.81 21.60 0.14
N GLU A 9 10.38 20.39 -0.20
CA GLU A 9 11.16 19.42 -0.97
C GLU A 9 11.46 19.92 -2.39
N LEU A 10 10.46 20.50 -3.05
CA LEU A 10 10.57 21.01 -4.42
C LEU A 10 10.94 22.51 -4.48
N SER A 11 11.16 23.15 -3.32
CA SER A 11 11.49 24.58 -3.22
C SER A 11 10.55 25.50 -4.02
N LEU A 12 9.25 25.23 -3.98
CA LEU A 12 8.28 25.92 -4.84
C LEU A 12 7.91 27.30 -4.27
N PRO A 13 7.96 28.40 -5.06
CA PRO A 13 7.60 29.74 -4.60
C PRO A 13 6.08 29.99 -4.61
N VAL A 14 5.27 28.98 -4.32
CA VAL A 14 3.79 29.07 -4.37
C VAL A 14 3.16 28.83 -3.00
N SER A 15 1.89 29.19 -2.86
CA SER A 15 1.12 28.90 -1.65
C SER A 15 0.78 27.40 -1.54
N ASP A 16 0.58 26.95 -0.31
CA ASP A 16 0.10 25.58 -0.01
C ASP A 16 -1.28 25.30 -0.65
N CYS A 17 -2.13 26.33 -0.75
CA CYS A 17 -3.43 26.24 -1.41
C CYS A 17 -3.30 26.03 -2.91
N THR A 18 -2.35 26.71 -3.56
CA THR A 18 -2.07 26.53 -4.99
C THR A 18 -1.68 25.09 -5.27
N ILE A 19 -0.76 24.53 -4.48
CA ILE A 19 -0.34 23.13 -4.61
C ILE A 19 -1.55 22.19 -4.51
N ARG A 20 -2.39 22.34 -3.48
CA ARG A 20 -3.57 21.49 -3.30
C ARG A 20 -4.56 21.61 -4.47
N ARG A 21 -4.76 22.81 -4.99
CA ARG A 21 -5.64 23.06 -6.15
C ARG A 21 -5.11 22.40 -7.42
N GLU A 22 -3.82 22.56 -7.72
CA GLU A 22 -3.21 21.92 -8.89
C GLU A 22 -3.28 20.39 -8.80
N LEU A 23 -2.98 19.83 -7.62
CA LEU A 23 -3.08 18.39 -7.39
C LEU A 23 -4.52 17.86 -7.52
N HIS A 24 -5.52 18.66 -7.14
CA HIS A 24 -6.93 18.30 -7.30
C HIS A 24 -7.38 18.38 -8.78
N ASN A 25 -6.87 19.35 -9.52
CA ASN A 25 -7.23 19.59 -10.92
C ASN A 25 -6.48 18.70 -11.91
N ALA A 26 -5.39 18.04 -11.48
CA ALA A 26 -4.61 17.14 -12.31
C ALA A 26 -5.48 15.96 -12.83
N PRO A 27 -5.73 15.86 -14.16
CA PRO A 27 -6.69 14.89 -14.70
C PRO A 27 -6.25 13.43 -14.52
N TYR A 28 -4.95 13.21 -14.34
CA TYR A 28 -4.33 11.89 -14.17
C TYR A 28 -4.16 11.48 -12.71
N MET A 29 -4.53 12.33 -11.74
CA MET A 29 -4.30 12.04 -10.32
C MET A 29 -5.60 12.20 -9.53
N ARG A 30 -5.93 11.18 -8.72
CA ARG A 30 -7.08 11.24 -7.81
C ARG A 30 -6.64 10.91 -6.40
N TRP A 31 -7.11 11.72 -5.45
CA TRP A 31 -6.92 11.39 -4.05
C TRP A 31 -7.77 10.18 -3.69
N GLY A 32 -7.13 9.13 -3.16
CA GLY A 32 -7.78 7.93 -2.65
C GLY A 32 -7.31 7.65 -1.24
N LYS A 33 -8.25 7.61 -0.28
CA LYS A 33 -7.93 7.14 1.07
C LYS A 33 -7.71 5.63 1.04
N ARG A 34 -6.53 5.19 1.48
CA ARG A 34 -6.29 3.76 1.68
C ARG A 34 -7.20 3.23 2.80
N VAL A 35 -7.92 2.14 2.55
CA VAL A 35 -8.69 1.44 3.58
C VAL A 35 -7.72 0.93 4.65
N LYS A 36 -8.12 1.04 5.91
CA LYS A 36 -7.28 0.65 7.04
C LYS A 36 -7.12 -0.87 7.04
N THR A 37 -5.94 -1.35 6.69
CA THR A 37 -5.56 -2.76 6.93
C THR A 37 -5.39 -3.00 8.44
N SER A 38 -5.51 -4.27 8.86
CA SER A 38 -5.29 -4.67 10.25
C SER A 38 -3.91 -4.20 10.76
N LYS A 39 -3.88 -3.71 12.00
CA LYS A 39 -2.65 -3.17 12.61
C LYS A 39 -1.61 -4.27 12.73
N LEU A 40 -0.45 -4.09 12.10
CA LEU A 40 0.68 -4.98 12.30
C LEU A 40 1.30 -4.73 13.68
N THR A 41 1.48 -5.79 14.46
CA THR A 41 2.25 -5.73 15.70
C THR A 41 3.75 -5.64 15.38
N ALA A 42 4.57 -5.28 16.36
CA ALA A 42 6.02 -5.29 16.20
C ALA A 42 6.54 -6.68 15.80
N ARG A 43 5.98 -7.74 16.43
CA ARG A 43 6.26 -9.13 16.09
C ARG A 43 5.93 -9.43 14.63
N HIS A 44 4.72 -9.08 14.15
CA HIS A 44 4.35 -9.32 12.75
C HIS A 44 5.30 -8.64 11.76
N ARG A 45 5.70 -7.38 12.03
CA ARG A 45 6.66 -6.66 11.19
C ARG A 45 8.02 -7.33 11.16
N GLN A 46 8.48 -7.87 12.29
CA GLN A 46 9.77 -8.54 12.38
C GLN A 46 9.75 -9.87 11.64
N THR A 47 8.72 -10.70 11.88
CA THR A 47 8.56 -11.99 11.19
C THR A 47 8.45 -11.80 9.68
N ARG A 48 7.63 -10.85 9.21
CA ARG A 48 7.49 -10.55 7.78
C ARG A 48 8.79 -10.06 7.14
N ARG A 49 9.64 -9.33 7.86
CA ARG A 49 10.97 -8.90 7.36
C ARG A 49 11.97 -10.04 7.31
N ASN A 50 11.92 -10.96 8.29
CA ASN A 50 12.87 -12.06 8.39
C ASN A 50 12.53 -13.22 7.45
N TRP A 51 11.24 -13.48 7.21
CA TRP A 51 10.78 -14.58 6.36
C TRP A 51 11.39 -14.59 4.95
N PRO A 52 11.38 -13.49 4.15
CA PRO A 52 11.97 -13.52 2.82
C PRO A 52 13.48 -13.75 2.86
N ARG A 53 14.18 -13.21 3.87
CA ARG A 53 15.62 -13.45 4.05
C ARG A 53 15.91 -14.93 4.29
N LYS A 54 15.08 -15.58 5.12
CA LYS A 54 15.15 -17.02 5.40
C LYS A 54 14.91 -17.84 4.13
N VAL A 55 13.81 -17.58 3.44
CA VAL A 55 13.40 -18.29 2.21
C VAL A 55 14.45 -18.18 1.11
N ILE A 56 15.03 -17.00 0.90
CA ILE A 56 16.12 -16.78 -0.07
C ILE A 56 17.37 -17.56 0.35
N ARG A 57 17.77 -17.47 1.62
CA ARG A 57 18.96 -18.16 2.15
C ARG A 57 18.84 -19.68 2.03
N GLU A 58 17.66 -20.22 2.31
CA GLU A 58 17.37 -21.66 2.31
C GLU A 58 17.12 -22.21 0.90
N ARG A 59 17.05 -21.34 -0.13
CA ARG A 59 16.75 -21.73 -1.52
C ARG A 59 15.54 -22.66 -1.61
N VAL A 60 14.45 -22.25 -0.97
CA VAL A 60 13.20 -23.03 -0.94
C VAL A 60 12.78 -23.37 -2.36
N ASP A 61 12.59 -24.66 -2.62
CA ASP A 61 12.10 -25.15 -3.91
C ASP A 61 10.58 -24.94 -3.99
N TRP A 62 10.20 -23.91 -4.73
CA TRP A 62 8.80 -23.53 -4.92
C TRP A 62 7.99 -24.56 -5.69
N ASN A 63 8.62 -25.47 -6.45
CA ASN A 63 7.91 -26.54 -7.15
C ASN A 63 7.27 -27.54 -6.18
N ASN A 64 7.81 -27.64 -4.96
CA ASN A 64 7.33 -28.52 -3.91
C ASN A 64 6.39 -27.80 -2.91
N VAL A 65 6.03 -26.54 -3.16
CA VAL A 65 5.17 -25.74 -2.26
C VAL A 65 3.76 -25.63 -2.85
N VAL A 66 2.79 -26.22 -2.16
CA VAL A 66 1.36 -26.02 -2.45
C VAL A 66 0.80 -24.95 -1.53
N PHE A 67 0.46 -23.79 -2.08
CA PHE A 67 -0.20 -22.72 -1.34
C PHE A 67 -1.69 -23.04 -1.15
N SER A 68 -2.21 -22.83 0.05
CA SER A 68 -3.63 -22.90 0.34
C SER A 68 -4.09 -21.66 1.09
N ASP A 69 -5.26 -21.15 0.71
CA ASP A 69 -5.96 -20.07 1.40
C ASP A 69 -7.46 -20.30 1.27
N LYS A 70 -8.25 -19.73 2.19
CA LYS A 70 -9.71 -19.76 2.12
C LYS A 70 -10.21 -18.37 1.76
N LYS A 71 -10.79 -18.28 0.56
CA LYS A 71 -11.47 -17.08 0.08
C LYS A 71 -12.98 -17.27 0.17
N LYS A 72 -13.69 -16.26 0.67
CA LYS A 72 -15.16 -16.21 0.58
C LYS A 72 -15.57 -15.89 -0.86
N PHE A 73 -16.41 -16.72 -1.45
CA PHE A 73 -17.02 -16.49 -2.76
C PHE A 73 -18.43 -15.93 -2.56
N ASN A 74 -18.70 -14.71 -3.05
CA ASN A 74 -20.03 -14.10 -3.03
C ASN A 74 -20.65 -14.23 -4.43
N LEU A 75 -21.93 -14.61 -4.52
CA LEU A 75 -22.67 -14.77 -5.78
C LEU A 75 -23.11 -13.43 -6.39
N ASP A 76 -23.39 -12.41 -5.56
CA ASP A 76 -24.04 -11.15 -5.98
C ASP A 76 -23.08 -9.97 -6.20
N GLY A 77 -21.81 -10.24 -6.45
CA GLY A 77 -20.82 -9.23 -6.86
C GLY A 77 -19.63 -9.09 -5.91
N PRO A 78 -18.54 -8.47 -6.40
CA PRO A 78 -17.31 -8.35 -5.63
C PRO A 78 -17.49 -7.40 -4.45
N ASP A 79 -17.06 -7.84 -3.26
CA ASP A 79 -16.67 -6.91 -2.19
C ASP A 79 -15.53 -6.08 -2.80
N GLY A 80 -15.79 -4.83 -3.19
CA GLY A 80 -14.91 -4.04 -4.06
C GLY A 80 -13.41 -4.16 -3.75
N ALA A 81 -12.56 -3.88 -4.75
CA ALA A 81 -11.09 -4.04 -4.71
C ALA A 81 -10.34 -3.30 -3.58
N GLN A 82 -11.07 -2.68 -2.65
CA GLN A 82 -10.58 -1.97 -1.47
C GLN A 82 -10.56 -2.82 -0.18
N HIS A 83 -11.07 -4.06 -0.18
CA HIS A 83 -11.20 -4.89 1.03
C HIS A 83 -10.02 -5.85 1.31
N TYR A 84 -8.89 -5.70 0.61
CA TYR A 84 -7.69 -6.52 0.82
C TYR A 84 -6.44 -5.66 1.02
#